data_AF-A0A9E3CL25-F1
#
_entry.id   AF-A0A9E3CL25-F1
#
_cell.length_a   1.000
_cell.length_b   1.000
_cell.length_c   1.000
_cell.angle_alpha   90.00
_cell.angle_beta   90.00
_cell.angle_gamma   90.00
#
_symmetry.space_group_name_H-M   'P 1'
#
loop_
_entity.id
_entity.type
_entity.pdbx_description
1 polymer ?
#
loop_
_entity_poly.entity_id
_entity_poly.type
_entity_poly.pdbx_seq_one_letter_code
_entity_poly.pdbx_strand_id
1 'polypeptide(L)'
;MPIKILVGCCCLLVLTCRYFMGCYAPTAQVKGPQAAQLASAAPSAREADERLLADVAAFASHEGRAEEAWARLNSRPQAETLYRLNRLSASLPVRDRNRVLIAFALCHLGGDYSANKQVVLSSLAKKPPYDEFSGDWAASLVIRLARRGDKSVLPHLFASADWADGATGADLQGFFTKELKSEPGVFLSNLEGTPPAIRQKVYGLLDPYGLSDADRRELQAYFKSVSKPSAAAPLADELLRALPPPKK
;
A
#
# COMPACT_ATOMS: atom_id res chain seq x y z
N MET A 1 54.16 25.86 1.23
CA MET A 1 53.59 27.17 1.62
C MET A 1 52.11 27.18 1.25
N PRO A 2 51.18 27.18 2.22
CA PRO A 2 49.75 27.14 1.96
C PRO A 2 49.16 28.56 1.86
N ILE A 3 48.32 28.78 0.85
CA ILE A 3 47.46 29.98 0.77
C ILE A 3 46.05 29.53 1.15
N LYS A 4 45.62 29.96 2.35
CA LYS A 4 44.24 29.88 2.83
C LYS A 4 43.49 31.10 2.32
N ILE A 5 42.33 30.90 1.67
CA ILE A 5 41.38 31.98 1.40
C ILE A 5 40.16 31.75 2.29
N LEU A 6 39.93 32.70 3.18
CA LEU A 6 38.85 32.75 4.16
C LEU A 6 38.13 34.09 3.91
N VAL A 7 36.98 34.03 3.24
CA VAL A 7 36.07 35.16 3.00
C VAL A 7 34.68 34.52 2.92
N GLY A 8 33.63 34.98 3.59
CA GLY A 8 33.45 36.12 4.44
C GLY A 8 32.00 36.06 4.92
N CYS A 9 31.83 36.32 6.22
CA CYS A 9 30.58 36.55 6.89
C CYS A 9 29.90 37.80 6.30
N CYS A 10 28.61 37.74 5.99
CA CYS A 10 27.76 38.94 6.06
C CYS A 10 26.28 38.58 6.13
N CYS A 11 25.72 38.87 7.30
CA CYS A 11 24.32 38.98 7.66
C CYS A 11 23.45 39.65 6.58
N LEU A 12 22.26 39.10 6.32
CA LEU A 12 21.09 39.92 6.03
C LEU A 12 19.82 39.21 6.49
N LEU A 13 19.53 39.46 7.76
CA LEU A 13 18.26 39.29 8.42
C LEU A 13 17.28 40.30 7.80
N VAL A 14 16.37 39.83 6.93
CA VAL A 14 15.23 40.64 6.48
C VAL A 14 13.97 40.07 7.11
N LEU A 15 13.70 40.58 8.31
CA LEU A 15 12.37 40.60 8.91
C LEU A 15 11.44 41.40 8.00
N THR A 16 10.43 40.76 7.42
CA THR A 16 9.22 41.46 6.97
C THR A 16 7.99 40.78 7.56
N CYS A 17 7.73 41.10 8.83
CA CYS A 17 6.38 41.07 9.38
C CYS A 17 5.55 42.12 8.62
N ARG A 18 4.66 41.67 7.73
CA ARG A 18 3.55 42.50 7.27
C ARG A 18 2.22 41.91 7.74
N TYR A 19 1.65 42.64 8.69
CA TYR A 19 0.26 42.63 9.10
C TYR A 19 -0.70 42.75 7.90
N PHE A 20 -1.66 41.84 7.84
CA PHE A 20 -3.04 42.09 7.38
C PHE A 20 -3.92 41.30 8.36
N MET A 21 -4.39 41.91 9.46
CA MET A 21 -5.70 42.57 9.53
C MET A 21 -6.72 41.98 8.54
N GLY A 22 -7.20 40.78 8.85
CA GLY A 22 -8.47 40.25 8.37
C GLY A 22 -9.56 40.52 9.40
N CYS A 23 -10.65 41.12 8.96
CA CYS A 23 -11.77 41.61 9.76
C CYS A 23 -12.35 40.55 10.71
N TYR A 24 -12.45 40.90 12.00
CA TYR A 24 -13.31 40.23 12.96
C TYR A 24 -14.77 40.48 12.57
N ALA A 25 -15.44 39.46 12.01
CA ALA A 25 -16.89 39.42 11.93
C ALA A 25 -17.43 38.74 13.20
N PRO A 26 -18.34 39.39 13.97
CA PRO A 26 -18.97 38.75 15.11
C PRO A 26 -20.11 37.87 14.59
N THR A 27 -19.85 36.58 14.36
CA THR A 27 -20.94 35.62 14.12
C THR A 27 -21.56 35.21 15.44
N ALA A 28 -22.76 35.76 15.65
CA ALA A 28 -23.85 35.35 16.52
C ALA A 28 -23.67 34.01 17.25
N GLN A 29 -23.75 34.06 18.58
CA GLN A 29 -24.13 32.93 19.40
C GLN A 29 -25.53 32.44 18.99
N VAL A 30 -25.59 31.38 18.19
CA VAL A 30 -26.80 30.57 18.08
C VAL A 30 -26.83 29.65 19.30
N LYS A 31 -27.50 30.11 20.37
CA LYS A 31 -28.04 29.23 21.40
C LYS A 31 -29.27 28.52 20.80
N GLY A 32 -29.11 27.25 20.43
CA GLY A 32 -30.20 26.38 19.94
C GLY A 32 -29.69 24.94 19.79
N PRO A 33 -30.50 23.91 20.09
CA PRO A 33 -30.01 22.58 20.44
C PRO A 33 -29.59 21.79 19.20
N GLN A 34 -28.30 21.84 18.84
CA GLN A 34 -27.71 21.03 17.76
C GLN A 34 -26.60 20.09 18.25
N ALA A 35 -26.62 19.74 19.54
CA ALA A 35 -25.75 18.68 20.10
C ALA A 35 -26.43 17.30 20.17
N ALA A 36 -27.67 17.16 19.67
CA ALA A 36 -28.47 15.93 19.78
C ALA A 36 -29.03 15.41 18.44
N GLN A 37 -28.41 15.76 17.30
CA GLN A 37 -28.75 15.21 15.98
C GLN A 37 -27.71 14.22 15.44
N LEU A 38 -26.93 13.61 16.34
CA LEU A 38 -26.03 12.48 16.05
C LEU A 38 -26.69 11.11 16.25
N ALA A 39 -27.99 11.06 16.56
CA ALA A 39 -28.69 9.82 16.92
C ALA A 39 -30.05 9.67 16.23
N SER A 40 -30.07 9.64 14.90
CA SER A 40 -30.99 8.79 14.10
C SER A 40 -30.82 9.14 12.62
N ALA A 41 -29.89 8.46 11.94
CA ALA A 41 -30.04 8.34 10.50
C ALA A 41 -31.41 7.68 10.25
N ALA A 42 -32.21 8.24 9.33
CA ALA A 42 -33.45 7.59 8.92
C ALA A 42 -33.16 6.12 8.56
N PRO A 43 -34.05 5.16 8.86
CA PRO A 43 -33.79 3.73 8.65
C PRO A 43 -33.22 3.40 7.26
N SER A 44 -33.67 4.13 6.22
CA SER A 44 -33.18 4.00 4.84
C SER A 44 -31.71 4.36 4.64
N ALA A 45 -31.18 5.36 5.36
CA ALA A 45 -29.78 5.76 5.26
C ALA A 45 -28.85 4.72 5.90
N ARG A 46 -29.28 4.14 7.03
CA ARG A 46 -28.54 3.07 7.71
C ARG A 46 -28.48 1.81 6.86
N GLU A 47 -29.61 1.37 6.31
CA GLU A 47 -29.64 0.21 5.40
C GLU A 47 -28.75 0.43 4.17
N ALA A 48 -28.76 1.65 3.61
CA ALA A 48 -27.90 1.98 2.48
C ALA A 48 -26.41 2.00 2.86
N ASP A 49 -26.05 2.34 4.11
CA ASP A 49 -24.66 2.31 4.61
C ASP A 49 -24.23 0.86 4.83
N GLU A 50 -25.08 0.03 5.43
CA GLU A 50 -24.82 -1.39 5.66
C GLU A 50 -24.62 -2.13 4.33
N ARG A 51 -25.45 -1.86 3.31
CA ARG A 51 -25.24 -2.40 1.95
C ARG A 51 -23.94 -1.93 1.31
N LEU A 52 -23.57 -0.66 1.50
CA LEU A 52 -22.31 -0.13 0.99
C LEU A 52 -21.11 -0.80 1.64
N LEU A 53 -21.15 -1.01 2.96
CA LEU A 53 -20.09 -1.73 3.69
C LEU A 53 -20.01 -3.21 3.28
N ALA A 54 -21.15 -3.85 3.02
CA ALA A 54 -21.17 -5.22 2.51
C ALA A 54 -20.52 -5.32 1.12
N ASP A 55 -20.79 -4.37 0.22
CA ASP A 55 -20.12 -4.30 -1.08
C ASP A 55 -18.62 -4.02 -0.93
N VAL A 56 -18.19 -3.14 -0.02
CA VAL A 56 -16.78 -2.90 0.28
C VAL A 56 -16.09 -4.16 0.81
N ALA A 57 -16.71 -4.87 1.74
CA ALA A 57 -16.16 -6.10 2.30
C ALA A 57 -16.06 -7.20 1.23
N ALA A 58 -17.09 -7.35 0.39
CA ALA A 58 -17.07 -8.31 -0.71
C ALA A 58 -16.04 -7.93 -1.79
N PHE A 59 -15.84 -6.64 -2.06
CA PHE A 59 -14.80 -6.18 -2.97
C PHE A 59 -13.40 -6.44 -2.41
N ALA A 60 -13.20 -6.23 -1.12
CA ALA A 60 -11.93 -6.42 -0.43
C ALA A 60 -11.63 -7.88 -0.06
N SER A 61 -12.59 -8.80 -0.21
CA SER A 61 -12.35 -10.22 0.02
C SER A 61 -11.56 -10.84 -1.14
N HIS A 62 -10.94 -11.99 -0.86
CA HIS A 62 -10.24 -12.78 -1.87
C HIS A 62 -11.18 -13.75 -2.63
N GLU A 63 -12.47 -13.75 -2.29
CA GLU A 63 -13.48 -14.67 -2.82
C GLU A 63 -14.03 -14.22 -4.19
N GLY A 64 -14.61 -15.16 -4.94
CA GLY A 64 -15.09 -14.96 -6.33
C GLY A 64 -16.19 -13.92 -6.57
N ARG A 65 -16.55 -13.12 -5.56
CA ARG A 65 -17.53 -12.02 -5.66
C ARG A 65 -16.91 -10.63 -5.74
N ALA A 66 -15.58 -10.53 -5.72
CA ALA A 66 -14.88 -9.24 -5.72
C ALA A 66 -15.21 -8.38 -6.96
N GLU A 67 -15.24 -8.97 -8.16
CA GLU A 67 -15.53 -8.25 -9.41
C GLU A 67 -16.99 -7.75 -9.47
N GLU A 68 -17.95 -8.55 -9.02
CA GLU A 68 -19.35 -8.14 -8.96
C GLU A 68 -19.57 -7.01 -7.94
N ALA A 69 -18.92 -7.12 -6.78
CA ALA A 69 -18.95 -6.07 -5.76
C ALA A 69 -18.29 -4.79 -6.27
N TRP A 70 -17.17 -4.91 -6.98
CA TRP A 70 -16.52 -3.79 -7.66
C TRP A 70 -17.45 -3.11 -8.65
N ALA A 71 -18.12 -3.88 -9.51
CA ALA A 71 -19.07 -3.36 -10.49
C ALA A 71 -20.23 -2.60 -9.81
N ARG A 72 -20.74 -3.12 -8.68
CA ARG A 72 -21.78 -2.44 -7.87
C ARG A 72 -21.27 -1.18 -7.17
N LEU A 73 -20.03 -1.15 -6.71
CA LEU A 73 -19.42 0.06 -6.14
C LEU A 73 -19.21 1.14 -7.22
N ASN A 74 -18.71 0.73 -8.39
CA ASN A 74 -18.34 1.63 -9.47
C ASN A 74 -19.56 2.14 -10.28
N SER A 75 -20.73 1.51 -10.17
CA SER A 75 -21.96 1.97 -10.82
C SER A 75 -22.72 3.04 -10.02
N ARG A 76 -22.36 3.27 -8.75
CA ARG A 76 -22.99 4.28 -7.90
C ARG A 76 -22.45 5.69 -8.23
N PRO A 77 -23.20 6.76 -7.90
CA PRO A 77 -22.67 8.11 -8.00
C PRO A 77 -21.37 8.27 -7.19
N GLN A 78 -20.26 8.56 -7.88
CA GLN A 78 -18.92 8.51 -7.30
C GLN A 78 -18.75 9.51 -6.14
N ALA A 79 -19.19 10.76 -6.32
CA ALA A 79 -19.08 11.80 -5.29
C ALA A 79 -19.82 11.43 -4.00
N GLU A 80 -21.03 10.89 -4.12
CA GLU A 80 -21.83 10.42 -2.99
C GLU A 80 -21.16 9.21 -2.32
N THR A 81 -20.70 8.25 -3.11
CA THR A 81 -20.03 7.04 -2.60
C THR A 81 -18.77 7.41 -1.82
N LEU A 82 -17.92 8.28 -2.38
CA LEU A 82 -16.71 8.78 -1.71
C LEU A 82 -17.07 9.53 -0.42
N TYR A 83 -18.08 10.41 -0.44
CA TYR A 83 -18.54 11.11 0.75
C TYR A 83 -18.99 10.15 1.85
N ARG A 84 -19.83 9.17 1.51
CA ARG A 84 -20.35 8.19 2.47
C ARG A 84 -19.25 7.30 3.04
N LEU A 85 -18.34 6.81 2.22
CA LEU A 85 -17.20 5.99 2.66
C LEU A 85 -16.26 6.75 3.59
N ASN A 86 -15.93 8.00 3.27
CA ASN A 86 -15.11 8.84 4.15
C ASN A 86 -15.81 9.09 5.50
N ARG A 87 -17.11 9.41 5.48
CA ARG A 87 -17.92 9.58 6.69
C ARG A 87 -17.95 8.30 7.54
N LEU A 88 -18.18 7.14 6.92
CA LEU A 88 -18.19 5.85 7.60
C LEU A 88 -16.82 5.56 8.21
N SER A 89 -15.74 5.69 7.45
CA SER A 89 -14.36 5.49 7.93
C SER A 89 -13.99 6.38 9.13
N ALA A 90 -14.47 7.63 9.13
CA ALA A 90 -14.25 8.58 10.22
C ALA A 90 -15.07 8.27 11.48
N SER A 91 -16.22 7.60 11.34
CA SER A 91 -17.08 7.20 12.46
C SER A 91 -16.65 5.89 13.14
N LEU A 92 -15.80 5.09 12.49
CA LEU A 92 -15.35 3.81 13.00
C LEU A 92 -14.20 3.96 14.02
N PRO A 93 -14.08 3.06 15.01
CA PRO A 93 -12.93 2.99 15.90
C PRO A 93 -11.60 2.91 15.13
N VAL A 94 -10.53 3.51 15.66
CA VAL A 94 -9.24 3.59 14.95
C VAL A 94 -8.73 2.21 14.50
N ARG A 95 -9.01 1.18 15.31
CA ARG A 95 -8.59 -0.22 15.14
C ARG A 95 -9.61 -1.09 14.40
N ASP A 96 -10.71 -0.52 13.91
CA ASP A 96 -11.74 -1.30 13.21
C ASP A 96 -11.23 -1.76 11.83
N ARG A 97 -11.35 -3.06 11.54
CA ARG A 97 -10.93 -3.65 10.25
C ARG A 97 -11.60 -3.00 9.05
N ASN A 98 -12.85 -2.55 9.19
CA ASN A 98 -13.58 -1.94 8.08
C ASN A 98 -12.91 -0.64 7.62
N ARG A 99 -12.12 0.03 8.47
CA ARG A 99 -11.32 1.19 8.04
C ARG A 99 -10.30 0.81 6.97
N VAL A 100 -9.69 -0.37 7.07
CA VAL A 100 -8.75 -0.90 6.06
C VAL A 100 -9.49 -1.23 4.77
N LEU A 101 -10.64 -1.90 4.86
CA LEU A 101 -11.43 -2.29 3.68
C LEU A 101 -11.97 -1.06 2.94
N ILE A 102 -12.46 -0.07 3.69
CA ILE A 102 -12.91 1.20 3.12
C ILE A 102 -11.72 1.93 2.48
N ALA A 103 -10.57 2.00 3.13
CA ALA A 103 -9.37 2.62 2.54
C ALA A 103 -8.96 1.92 1.24
N PHE A 104 -8.98 0.59 1.21
CA PHE A 104 -8.72 -0.18 0.00
C PHE A 104 -9.72 0.13 -1.13
N ALA A 105 -11.02 0.22 -0.82
CA ALA A 105 -12.03 0.64 -1.80
C ALA A 105 -11.81 2.08 -2.29
N LEU A 106 -11.49 3.01 -1.38
CA LEU A 106 -11.21 4.41 -1.71
C LEU A 106 -9.97 4.56 -2.62
N CYS A 107 -8.95 3.71 -2.45
CA CYS A 107 -7.81 3.64 -3.37
C CYS A 107 -8.23 3.35 -4.81
N HIS A 108 -9.29 2.58 -5.02
CA HIS A 108 -9.81 2.21 -6.35
C HIS A 108 -10.83 3.20 -6.89
N LEU A 109 -11.67 3.77 -6.02
CA LEU A 109 -12.75 4.70 -6.38
C LEU A 109 -12.29 6.15 -6.63
N GLY A 110 -10.97 6.43 -6.64
CA GLY A 110 -10.45 7.78 -6.89
C GLY A 110 -10.51 8.72 -5.68
N GLY A 111 -10.56 8.18 -4.46
CA GLY A 111 -10.30 8.97 -3.25
C GLY A 111 -8.83 9.39 -3.13
N ASP A 112 -8.44 9.97 -2.00
CA ASP A 112 -7.02 10.28 -1.72
C ASP A 112 -6.22 8.97 -1.63
N TYR A 113 -5.58 8.60 -2.74
CA TYR A 113 -4.85 7.35 -2.85
C TYR A 113 -3.70 7.26 -1.86
N SER A 114 -2.98 8.37 -1.63
CA SER A 114 -1.79 8.38 -0.78
C SER A 114 -2.17 8.12 0.68
N ALA A 115 -3.17 8.85 1.19
CA ALA A 115 -3.64 8.68 2.57
C ALA A 115 -4.23 7.28 2.80
N ASN A 116 -5.08 6.81 1.87
CA ASN A 116 -5.72 5.51 2.00
C ASN A 116 -4.72 4.35 1.85
N LYS A 117 -3.72 4.47 0.97
CA LYS A 117 -2.65 3.49 0.86
C LYS A 117 -1.92 3.28 2.18
N GLN A 118 -1.62 4.34 2.93
CA GLN A 118 -0.95 4.19 4.23
C GLN A 118 -1.79 3.40 5.25
N VAL A 119 -3.12 3.56 5.21
CA VAL A 119 -4.05 2.76 6.03
C VAL A 119 -4.05 1.29 5.60
N VAL A 120 -3.96 1.00 4.29
CA VAL A 120 -3.85 -0.38 3.81
C VAL A 120 -2.49 -0.99 4.20
N LEU A 121 -1.40 -0.26 4.03
CA LEU A 121 -0.05 -0.75 4.34
C LEU A 121 0.16 -1.00 5.83
N SER A 122 -0.44 -0.19 6.72
CA SER A 122 -0.36 -0.41 8.16
C SER A 122 -1.02 -1.72 8.61
N SER A 123 -1.94 -2.28 7.81
CA SER A 123 -2.55 -3.59 8.06
C SER A 123 -1.59 -4.76 7.80
N LEU A 124 -0.53 -4.55 7.03
CA LEU A 124 0.52 -5.54 6.75
C LEU A 124 1.64 -5.50 7.81
N ALA A 125 1.43 -4.87 8.97
CA ALA A 125 2.40 -4.95 10.05
C ALA A 125 2.34 -6.32 10.76
N LYS A 126 3.48 -6.81 11.28
CA LYS A 126 3.55 -8.08 12.05
C LYS A 126 2.53 -8.19 13.19
N LYS A 127 2.19 -7.05 13.80
CA LYS A 127 1.09 -6.89 14.75
C LYS A 127 0.19 -5.80 14.19
N PRO A 128 -0.80 -6.13 13.35
CA PRO A 128 -1.65 -5.12 12.76
C PRO A 128 -2.38 -4.37 13.88
N PRO A 129 -2.55 -3.05 13.77
CA PRO A 129 -3.29 -2.30 14.77
C PRO A 129 -4.80 -2.57 14.68
N TYR A 130 -5.25 -3.36 13.71
CA TYR A 130 -6.66 -3.62 13.44
C TYR A 130 -7.13 -4.95 14.05
N ASP A 131 -8.34 -4.92 14.61
CA ASP A 131 -8.94 -6.08 15.25
C ASP A 131 -9.41 -7.10 14.18
N GLU A 132 -9.23 -8.40 14.45
CA GLU A 132 -9.62 -9.50 13.56
C GLU A 132 -9.06 -9.42 12.12
N PHE A 133 -7.85 -8.86 11.97
CA PHE A 133 -7.17 -8.76 10.68
C PHE A 133 -6.03 -9.77 10.59
N SER A 134 -6.15 -10.75 9.68
CA SER A 134 -5.13 -11.78 9.46
C SER A 134 -4.08 -11.31 8.43
N GLY A 135 -2.88 -11.90 8.52
CA GLY A 135 -1.73 -11.50 7.68
C GLY A 135 -1.92 -11.79 6.19
N ASP A 136 -2.59 -12.89 5.87
CA ASP A 136 -2.93 -13.29 4.50
C ASP A 136 -3.91 -12.29 3.86
N TRP A 137 -4.91 -11.83 4.61
CA TRP A 137 -5.85 -10.83 4.10
C TRP A 137 -5.15 -9.50 3.81
N ALA A 138 -4.31 -9.03 4.74
CA ALA A 138 -3.51 -7.82 4.54
C ALA A 138 -2.59 -7.93 3.31
N ALA A 139 -1.90 -9.06 3.15
CA ALA A 139 -1.02 -9.32 2.01
C ALA A 139 -1.81 -9.28 0.70
N SER A 140 -2.98 -9.92 0.64
CA SER A 140 -3.85 -9.92 -0.54
C SER A 140 -4.26 -8.50 -0.97
N LEU A 141 -4.64 -7.63 -0.03
CA LEU A 141 -4.99 -6.24 -0.35
C LEU A 141 -3.80 -5.47 -0.95
N VAL A 142 -2.62 -5.60 -0.34
CA VAL A 142 -1.41 -4.91 -0.81
C VAL A 142 -0.95 -5.47 -2.16
N ILE A 143 -1.03 -6.78 -2.37
CA ILE A 143 -0.77 -7.44 -3.66
C ILE A 143 -1.70 -6.88 -4.75
N ARG A 144 -2.98 -6.66 -4.44
CA ARG A 144 -3.92 -6.07 -5.40
C ARG A 144 -3.57 -4.64 -5.77
N LEU A 145 -3.07 -3.83 -4.82
CA LEU A 145 -2.52 -2.50 -5.13
C LEU A 145 -1.29 -2.59 -6.06
N ALA A 146 -0.39 -3.54 -5.83
CA ALA A 146 0.76 -3.78 -6.69
C ALA A 146 0.35 -4.20 -8.11
N ARG A 147 -0.64 -5.10 -8.23
CA ARG A 147 -1.19 -5.57 -9.52
C ARG A 147 -1.89 -4.47 -10.32
N ARG A 148 -2.42 -3.44 -9.64
CA ARG A 148 -2.95 -2.22 -10.28
C ARG A 148 -1.85 -1.31 -10.83
N GLY A 149 -0.59 -1.58 -10.49
CA GLY A 149 0.58 -0.84 -10.99
C GLY A 149 1.32 -0.04 -9.92
N ASP A 150 0.86 0.00 -8.66
CA ASP A 150 1.62 0.66 -7.60
C ASP A 150 2.73 -0.23 -7.06
N LYS A 151 3.88 -0.22 -7.75
CA LYS A 151 5.06 -1.00 -7.36
C LYS A 151 5.76 -0.46 -6.12
N SER A 152 5.42 0.74 -5.63
CA SER A 152 6.02 1.29 -4.40
C SER A 152 5.63 0.52 -3.14
N VAL A 153 4.64 -0.38 -3.23
CA VAL A 153 4.24 -1.24 -2.12
C VAL A 153 5.10 -2.50 -1.99
N LEU A 154 5.92 -2.84 -2.98
CA LEU A 154 6.77 -4.05 -2.97
C LEU A 154 7.67 -4.14 -1.73
N PRO A 155 8.35 -3.08 -1.26
CA PRO A 155 9.17 -3.16 -0.06
C PRO A 155 8.39 -3.60 1.19
N HIS A 156 7.09 -3.25 1.28
CA HIS A 156 6.24 -3.67 2.40
C HIS A 156 5.89 -5.16 2.32
N LEU A 157 5.64 -5.66 1.10
CA LEU A 157 5.47 -7.10 0.85
C LEU A 157 6.76 -7.87 1.14
N PHE A 158 7.92 -7.37 0.73
CA PHE A 158 9.21 -7.97 1.08
C PHE A 158 9.40 -8.04 2.60
N ALA A 159 9.13 -6.95 3.32
CA ALA A 159 9.22 -6.94 4.78
C ALA A 159 8.29 -7.96 5.44
N SER A 160 7.12 -8.24 4.85
CA SER A 160 6.18 -9.24 5.37
C SER A 160 6.70 -10.68 5.31
N ALA A 161 7.66 -10.97 4.43
CA ALA A 161 8.31 -12.29 4.37
C ALA A 161 8.98 -12.70 5.69
N ASP A 162 9.32 -11.74 6.57
CA ASP A 162 9.92 -12.04 7.87
C ASP A 162 9.03 -12.87 8.80
N TRP A 163 7.72 -12.63 8.74
CA TRP A 163 6.74 -13.20 9.65
C TRP A 163 5.60 -13.92 8.92
N ALA A 164 5.67 -14.02 7.60
CA ALA A 164 4.72 -14.78 6.79
C ALA A 164 4.65 -16.24 7.26
N ASP A 165 3.43 -16.70 7.49
CA ASP A 165 3.08 -18.07 7.85
C ASP A 165 2.50 -18.83 6.65
N GLY A 166 1.99 -20.05 6.83
CA GLY A 166 1.58 -20.92 5.73
C GLY A 166 0.68 -20.25 4.67
N ALA A 167 -0.39 -19.58 5.09
CA ALA A 167 -1.32 -18.92 4.16
C ALA A 167 -0.69 -17.68 3.53
N THR A 168 -0.14 -16.77 4.35
CA THR A 168 0.49 -15.53 3.86
C THR A 168 1.67 -15.83 2.93
N GLY A 169 2.48 -16.82 3.27
CA GLY A 169 3.64 -17.26 2.52
C GLY A 169 3.28 -17.81 1.15
N ALA A 170 2.17 -18.55 1.02
CA ALA A 170 1.68 -19.03 -0.26
C ALA A 170 1.26 -17.89 -1.20
N ASP A 171 0.54 -16.89 -0.67
CA ASP A 171 0.14 -15.70 -1.43
C ASP A 171 1.36 -14.88 -1.88
N LEU A 172 2.32 -14.66 -0.97
CA LEU A 172 3.57 -13.98 -1.27
C LEU A 172 4.41 -14.75 -2.28
N GLN A 173 4.49 -16.07 -2.15
CA GLN A 173 5.24 -16.94 -3.06
C GLN A 173 4.73 -16.81 -4.51
N GLY A 174 3.43 -17.02 -4.71
CA GLY A 174 2.83 -16.90 -6.04
C GLY A 174 2.99 -15.49 -6.62
N PHE A 175 2.87 -14.47 -5.77
CA PHE A 175 3.06 -13.08 -6.18
C PHE A 175 4.52 -12.75 -6.55
N PHE A 176 5.49 -13.07 -5.70
CA PHE A 176 6.91 -12.78 -5.94
C PHE A 176 7.44 -13.50 -7.17
N THR A 177 7.09 -14.77 -7.37
CA THR A 177 7.49 -15.51 -8.57
C THR A 177 6.96 -14.84 -9.84
N LYS A 178 5.67 -14.44 -9.83
CA LYS A 178 5.06 -13.76 -10.97
C LYS A 178 5.72 -12.41 -11.23
N GLU A 179 5.93 -11.61 -10.19
CA GLU A 179 6.50 -10.27 -10.28
C GLU A 179 7.96 -10.31 -10.77
N LEU A 180 8.77 -11.23 -10.23
CA LEU A 180 10.15 -11.45 -10.66
C LEU A 180 10.21 -11.82 -12.14
N LYS A 181 9.29 -12.69 -12.59
CA LYS A 181 9.19 -13.11 -13.99
C LYS A 181 8.79 -11.96 -14.91
N SER A 182 7.78 -11.17 -14.55
CA SER A 182 7.24 -10.14 -15.44
C SER A 182 8.08 -8.86 -15.46
N GLU A 183 8.63 -8.46 -14.32
CA GLU A 183 9.31 -7.17 -14.15
C GLU A 183 10.60 -7.31 -13.30
N PRO A 184 11.60 -8.11 -13.75
CA PRO A 184 12.76 -8.45 -12.93
C PRO A 184 13.56 -7.22 -12.49
N GLY A 185 13.62 -6.17 -13.33
CA GLY A 185 14.29 -4.91 -12.97
C GLY A 185 13.59 -4.13 -11.86
N VAL A 186 12.26 -4.07 -11.89
CA VAL A 186 11.46 -3.41 -10.84
C VAL A 186 11.54 -4.19 -9.53
N PHE A 187 11.55 -5.52 -9.63
CA PHE A 187 11.74 -6.38 -8.47
C PHE A 187 13.11 -6.13 -7.81
N LEU A 188 14.19 -6.10 -8.60
CA LEU A 188 15.54 -5.79 -8.12
C LEU A 188 15.63 -4.39 -7.49
N SER A 189 15.09 -3.37 -8.15
CA SER A 189 15.19 -2.00 -7.64
C SER A 189 14.48 -1.83 -6.29
N ASN A 190 13.37 -2.54 -6.08
CA ASN A 190 12.66 -2.51 -4.79
C ASN A 190 13.35 -3.38 -3.71
N LEU A 191 14.21 -4.33 -4.09
CA LEU A 191 15.01 -5.13 -3.15
C LEU A 191 16.22 -4.38 -2.59
N GLU A 192 16.72 -3.34 -3.25
CA GLU A 192 17.96 -2.65 -2.90
C GLU A 192 18.01 -2.14 -1.45
N GLY A 193 16.89 -1.58 -0.96
CA GLY A 193 16.75 -1.12 0.42
C GLY A 193 16.38 -2.20 1.44
N THR A 194 16.17 -3.45 1.00
CA THR A 194 15.67 -4.53 1.87
C THR A 194 16.83 -5.17 2.64
N PRO A 195 16.76 -5.34 3.97
CA PRO A 195 17.80 -6.00 4.77
C PRO A 195 18.15 -7.41 4.26
N PRO A 196 19.42 -7.85 4.28
CA PRO A 196 19.84 -9.15 3.75
C PRO A 196 19.04 -10.34 4.32
N ALA A 197 18.73 -10.33 5.62
CA ALA A 197 17.94 -11.38 6.26
C ALA A 197 16.53 -11.49 5.68
N ILE A 198 15.91 -10.37 5.32
CA ILE A 198 14.59 -10.33 4.68
C ILE A 198 14.71 -10.76 3.21
N ARG A 199 15.74 -10.32 2.48
CA ARG A 199 15.98 -10.76 1.10
C ARG A 199 16.09 -12.27 0.98
N GLN A 200 16.83 -12.92 1.88
CA GLN A 200 16.93 -14.39 1.92
C GLN A 200 15.56 -15.06 2.13
N LYS A 201 14.68 -14.48 2.95
CA LYS A 201 13.31 -14.97 3.11
C LYS A 201 12.46 -14.76 1.85
N VAL A 202 12.59 -13.61 1.18
CA VAL A 202 11.95 -13.36 -0.12
C VAL A 202 12.41 -14.40 -1.14
N TYR A 203 13.70 -14.70 -1.21
CA TYR A 203 14.24 -15.73 -2.11
C TYR A 203 13.72 -17.12 -1.77
N GLY A 204 13.64 -17.46 -0.47
CA GLY A 204 13.07 -18.72 -0.01
C GLY A 204 11.58 -18.87 -0.31
N LEU A 205 10.86 -17.77 -0.50
CA LEU A 205 9.46 -17.77 -0.93
C LEU A 205 9.30 -17.85 -2.45
N LEU A 206 10.34 -17.69 -3.26
CA LEU A 206 10.22 -17.89 -4.70
C LEU A 206 9.87 -19.35 -4.98
N ASP A 207 8.76 -19.59 -5.66
CA ASP A 207 8.38 -20.95 -6.09
C ASP A 207 9.29 -21.40 -7.24
N PRO A 208 10.21 -22.35 -7.04
CA PRO A 208 10.99 -22.88 -8.13
C PRO A 208 10.10 -23.61 -9.15
N TYR A 209 9.03 -24.29 -8.73
CA TYR A 209 8.17 -25.03 -9.64
C TYR A 209 7.25 -24.12 -10.46
N GLY A 210 7.01 -22.89 -10.00
CA GLY A 210 6.28 -21.84 -10.71
C GLY A 210 7.05 -21.21 -11.88
N LEU A 211 8.34 -21.54 -12.05
CA LEU A 211 9.17 -21.08 -13.17
C LEU A 211 9.50 -22.24 -14.11
N SER A 212 9.12 -22.09 -15.37
CA SER A 212 9.55 -23.01 -16.43
C SER A 212 11.06 -22.92 -16.70
N ASP A 213 11.64 -23.91 -17.36
CA ASP A 213 13.05 -23.85 -17.77
C ASP A 213 13.34 -22.68 -18.72
N ALA A 214 12.35 -22.26 -19.52
CA ALA A 214 12.45 -21.05 -20.35
C ALA A 214 12.53 -19.80 -19.48
N ASP A 215 11.61 -19.63 -18.52
CA ASP A 215 11.59 -18.48 -17.60
C ASP A 215 12.91 -18.38 -16.83
N ARG A 216 13.45 -19.52 -16.37
CA ARG A 216 14.73 -19.58 -15.66
C ARG A 216 15.89 -19.12 -16.53
N ARG A 217 15.94 -19.55 -17.80
CA ARG A 217 16.98 -19.12 -18.74
C ARG A 217 16.90 -17.62 -19.00
N GLU A 218 15.70 -17.08 -19.18
CA GLU A 218 15.48 -15.65 -19.41
C GLU A 218 15.89 -14.82 -18.19
N LEU A 219 15.44 -15.20 -16.99
CA LEU A 219 15.83 -14.54 -15.75
C LEU A 219 17.35 -14.61 -15.51
N GLN A 220 17.97 -15.76 -15.74
CA GLN A 220 19.42 -15.89 -15.61
C GLN A 220 20.18 -15.02 -16.62
N ALA A 221 19.71 -14.96 -17.87
CA ALA A 221 20.29 -14.08 -18.88
C ALA A 221 20.15 -12.61 -18.46
N TYR A 222 18.97 -12.22 -17.96
CA TYR A 222 18.72 -10.88 -17.44
C TYR A 222 19.67 -10.53 -16.30
N PHE A 223 19.75 -11.34 -15.24
CA PHE A 223 20.62 -11.06 -14.09
C PHE A 223 22.10 -11.00 -14.46
N LYS A 224 22.57 -11.85 -15.39
CA LYS A 224 23.95 -11.79 -15.91
C LYS A 224 24.23 -10.53 -16.73
N SER A 225 23.19 -9.93 -17.31
CA SER A 225 23.31 -8.70 -18.10
C SER A 225 23.31 -7.42 -17.25
N VAL A 226 22.97 -7.51 -15.96
CA VAL A 226 22.98 -6.36 -15.05
C VAL A 226 24.40 -5.80 -14.94
N SER A 227 24.53 -4.48 -15.14
CA SER A 227 25.82 -3.80 -15.17
C SER A 227 26.53 -3.88 -13.82
N LYS A 228 27.77 -4.39 -13.78
CA LYS A 228 28.55 -4.61 -12.55
C LYS A 228 28.71 -3.37 -11.66
N PRO A 229 28.86 -2.15 -12.18
CA PRO A 229 28.94 -0.95 -11.36
C PRO A 229 27.60 -0.52 -10.73
N SER A 230 26.47 -1.13 -11.09
CA SER A 230 25.15 -0.75 -10.57
C SER A 230 24.89 -1.34 -9.18
N ALA A 231 24.08 -0.64 -8.37
CA ALA A 231 23.65 -1.12 -7.06
C ALA A 231 22.80 -2.41 -7.13
N ALA A 232 22.21 -2.70 -8.29
CA ALA A 232 21.45 -3.91 -8.54
C ALA A 232 22.32 -5.17 -8.79
N ALA A 233 23.59 -5.01 -9.16
CA ALA A 233 24.49 -6.13 -9.46
C ALA A 233 24.61 -7.16 -8.31
N PRO A 234 24.88 -6.77 -7.05
CA PRO A 234 24.96 -7.74 -5.95
C PRO A 234 23.63 -8.48 -5.72
N LEU A 235 22.48 -7.83 -5.95
CA LEU A 235 21.16 -8.43 -5.80
C LEU A 235 20.87 -9.43 -6.92
N ALA A 236 21.26 -9.09 -8.15
CA ALA A 236 21.19 -9.99 -9.29
C ALA A 236 22.04 -11.25 -9.06
N ASP A 237 23.24 -11.11 -8.50
CA ASP A 237 24.11 -12.23 -8.11
C ASP A 237 23.55 -13.08 -6.96
N GLU A 238 22.86 -12.46 -6.00
CA GLU A 238 22.10 -13.18 -4.97
C GLU A 238 20.98 -14.03 -5.59
N LEU A 239 20.17 -13.45 -6.48
CA LEU A 239 19.07 -14.15 -7.14
C LEU A 239 19.55 -15.25 -8.09
N LEU A 240 20.65 -15.05 -8.81
CA LEU A 240 21.28 -16.09 -9.62
C LEU A 240 21.66 -17.33 -8.81
N ARG A 241 22.08 -17.14 -7.55
CA ARG A 241 22.41 -18.24 -6.64
C ARG A 241 21.16 -18.87 -6.02
N ALA A 242 20.11 -18.09 -5.79
CA ALA A 242 18.86 -18.57 -5.23
C ALA A 242 18.02 -19.38 -6.23
N LEU A 243 18.11 -19.06 -7.53
CA LEU A 243 17.33 -19.78 -8.55
C LEU A 243 18.02 -21.10 -8.96
N PRO A 244 17.29 -22.22 -8.97
CA PRO A 244 17.84 -23.48 -9.44
C PRO A 244 18.22 -23.39 -10.94
N PRO A 245 19.27 -24.10 -11.38
CA PRO A 245 19.62 -24.15 -12.80
C PRO A 245 18.48 -24.79 -13.62
N PRO A 246 18.30 -24.39 -14.88
CA PRO A 246 17.36 -25.06 -15.78
C PRO A 246 17.79 -26.52 -15.98
N LYS A 247 16.81 -27.43 -16.13
CA LYS A 247 17.11 -28.83 -16.46
C LYS A 247 17.70 -28.90 -17.87
N LYS A 248 18.69 -29.78 -18.05
CA LYS A 248 19.33 -30.04 -19.35
C LYS A 248 18.44 -30.85 -20.25
#